data_AF-A0A8I0FWD7-F1
#
_entry.id   AF-A0A8I0FWD7-F1
#
_cell.length_a   1.000
_cell.length_b   1.000
_cell.length_c   1.000
_cell.angle_alpha   90.00
_cell.angle_beta   90.00
_cell.angle_gamma   90.00
#
_symmetry.space_group_name_H-M   'P 1'
#
loop_
_entity.id
_entity.type
_entity.pdbx_description
1 polymer ?
#
loop_
_entity_poly.entity_id
_entity_poly.type
_entity_poly.pdbx_seq_one_letter_code
_entity_poly.pdbx_strand_id
1 'polypeptide(L)'
;MTAMRELIGDVLRARRLAEGLTLRDVSERARISLGYISEVERGQKEASSELLAALAQALEVPLSKVLLDVSSLLELEEAADLATVSSIARDEAQASAA
;
A
#
# COMPACT_ATOMS: atom_id res chain seq x y z
N MET A 1 8.42 -2.99 9.80
CA MET A 1 7.87 -3.81 8.72
C MET A 1 6.36 -3.61 8.63
N THR A 2 5.96 -2.72 7.73
CA THR A 2 4.57 -2.44 7.37
C THR A 2 3.93 -3.70 6.78
N ALA A 3 2.65 -3.93 7.04
CA ALA A 3 1.97 -5.08 6.46
C ALA A 3 1.64 -4.83 4.98
N MET A 4 1.68 -5.87 4.15
CA MET A 4 1.33 -5.78 2.72
C MET A 4 -0.06 -5.14 2.49
N ARG A 5 -1.04 -5.42 3.36
CA ARG A 5 -2.37 -4.80 3.28
C ARG A 5 -2.37 -3.28 3.44
N GLU A 6 -1.43 -2.72 4.19
CA GLU A 6 -1.29 -1.27 4.40
C GLU A 6 -0.75 -0.62 3.13
N LEU A 7 0.31 -1.20 2.53
CA LEU A 7 0.85 -0.77 1.24
C LEU A 7 -0.19 -0.83 0.11
N ILE A 8 -0.94 -1.93 0.03
CA ILE A 8 -2.06 -2.06 -0.91
C ILE A 8 -3.10 -0.97 -0.68
N GLY A 9 -3.49 -0.73 0.58
CA GLY A 9 -4.45 0.29 0.95
C GLY A 9 -4.00 1.69 0.52
N ASP A 10 -2.73 2.02 0.75
CA ASP A 10 -2.14 3.31 0.39
C ASP A 10 -2.12 3.53 -1.13
N VAL A 11 -1.72 2.51 -1.91
CA VAL A 11 -1.74 2.60 -3.39
C VAL A 11 -3.16 2.81 -3.91
N LEU A 12 -4.12 2.02 -3.43
CA LEU A 12 -5.53 2.14 -3.85
C LEU A 12 -6.08 3.53 -3.51
N ARG A 13 -5.81 4.01 -2.31
CA ARG A 13 -6.21 5.35 -1.85
C ARG A 13 -5.56 6.45 -2.70
N ALA A 14 -4.26 6.36 -2.95
CA ALA A 14 -3.53 7.35 -3.75
C ALA A 14 -4.10 7.44 -5.17
N ARG A 15 -4.34 6.30 -5.82
CA ARG A 15 -4.95 6.24 -7.15
C ARG A 15 -6.37 6.81 -7.16
N ARG A 16 -7.20 6.43 -6.19
CA ARG A 16 -8.55 6.98 -6.05
C ARG A 16 -8.54 8.51 -5.95
N LEU A 17 -7.65 9.07 -5.13
CA LEU A 17 -7.52 10.51 -4.96
C LEU A 17 -6.95 11.21 -6.20
N ALA A 18 -5.99 10.58 -6.90
CA ALA A 18 -5.42 11.11 -8.14
C ALA A 18 -6.47 11.26 -9.26
N GLU A 19 -7.42 10.33 -9.33
CA GLU A 19 -8.57 10.38 -10.25
C GLU A 19 -9.72 11.28 -9.75
N GLY A 20 -9.56 11.94 -8.59
CA GLY A 20 -10.58 12.81 -8.01
C GLY A 20 -11.84 12.05 -7.55
N LEU A 21 -11.75 10.74 -7.35
CA LEU A 21 -12.89 9.90 -6.99
C LEU A 21 -13.11 9.88 -5.47
N THR A 22 -14.38 9.94 -5.07
CA THR A 22 -14.79 9.70 -3.68
C THR A 22 -14.89 8.20 -3.41
N LEU A 23 -14.91 7.80 -2.13
CA LEU A 23 -15.19 6.42 -1.76
C LEU A 23 -16.58 5.95 -2.26
N ARG A 24 -17.54 6.87 -2.37
CA ARG A 24 -18.88 6.58 -2.89
C ARG A 24 -18.81 6.23 -4.38
N ASP A 25 -18.06 7.00 -5.17
CA ASP A 25 -17.90 6.75 -6.61
C ASP A 25 -17.31 5.34 -6.86
N VAL A 26 -16.26 4.99 -6.10
CA VAL A 26 -15.63 3.66 -6.20
C VAL A 26 -16.56 2.56 -5.70
N SER A 27 -17.31 2.81 -4.61
CA SER A 27 -18.31 1.87 -4.07
C SER A 27 -19.36 1.50 -5.12
N GLU A 28 -19.89 2.49 -5.83
CA GLU A 28 -20.90 2.29 -6.86
C GLU A 28 -20.35 1.52 -8.07
N ARG A 29 -19.14 1.84 -8.52
CA ARG A 29 -18.47 1.16 -9.65
C ARG A 29 -18.08 -0.28 -9.32
N ALA A 30 -17.51 -0.51 -8.13
CA ALA A 30 -16.99 -1.80 -7.72
C ALA A 30 -18.08 -2.72 -7.13
N ARG A 31 -19.28 -2.19 -6.86
CA ARG A 31 -20.39 -2.87 -6.17
C ARG A 31 -19.98 -3.44 -4.81
N ILE A 32 -19.17 -2.68 -4.07
CA ILE A 32 -18.65 -3.02 -2.75
C ILE A 32 -19.02 -1.90 -1.79
N SER A 33 -19.27 -2.22 -0.52
CA SER A 33 -19.68 -1.19 0.44
C SER A 33 -18.57 -0.16 0.69
N LEU A 34 -18.97 1.11 0.82
CA LEU A 34 -18.08 2.23 1.13
C LEU A 34 -17.24 1.95 2.38
N GLY A 35 -17.88 1.41 3.43
CA GLY A 35 -17.20 1.04 4.68
C GLY A 35 -16.07 0.05 4.45
N TYR A 36 -16.30 -0.98 3.64
CA TYR A 36 -15.29 -2.02 3.39
C TYR A 36 -14.12 -1.48 2.55
N ILE A 37 -14.39 -0.66 1.52
CA ILE A 37 -13.33 0.03 0.76
C ILE A 37 -12.49 0.91 1.70
N SER A 38 -13.17 1.62 2.61
CA SER A 38 -12.49 2.49 3.56
C SER A 38 -11.62 1.73 4.57
N GLU A 39 -12.05 0.53 5.01
CA GLU A 39 -11.21 -0.34 5.83
C GLU A 39 -9.99 -0.87 5.06
N VAL A 40 -10.17 -1.25 3.79
CA VAL A 40 -9.08 -1.70 2.91
C VAL A 40 -8.07 -0.58 2.66
N GLU A 41 -8.50 0.63 2.31
CA GLU A 41 -7.63 1.79 2.10
C GLU A 41 -6.88 2.24 3.36
N ARG A 42 -7.30 1.80 4.54
CA ARG A 42 -6.60 2.03 5.82
C ARG A 42 -5.75 0.84 6.27
N GLY A 43 -5.63 -0.20 5.44
CA GLY A 43 -4.92 -1.44 5.80
C GLY A 43 -5.55 -2.19 6.97
N GLN A 44 -6.84 -1.98 7.27
CA GLN A 44 -7.55 -2.66 8.36
C GLN A 44 -8.07 -4.03 7.93
N LYS A 45 -8.19 -4.27 6.62
CA LYS A 45 -8.66 -5.53 6.03
C LYS A 45 -7.72 -5.97 4.94
N GLU A 46 -7.51 -7.29 4.88
CA GLU A 46 -6.90 -7.93 3.72
C GLU A 46 -7.87 -7.85 2.54
N ALA A 47 -7.35 -7.46 1.37
CA ALA A 47 -8.11 -7.48 0.14
C ALA A 47 -7.91 -8.83 -0.56
N SER A 48 -9.01 -9.51 -0.87
CA SER A 48 -8.92 -10.71 -1.72
C SER A 48 -8.48 -10.34 -3.13
N SER A 49 -8.00 -11.32 -3.89
CA SER A 49 -7.63 -11.14 -5.30
C SER A 49 -8.79 -10.62 -6.15
N GLU A 50 -10.01 -11.10 -5.89
CA GLU A 50 -11.24 -10.65 -6.55
C GLU A 50 -11.57 -9.20 -6.19
N LEU A 51 -11.41 -8.82 -4.92
CA LEU A 51 -11.63 -7.45 -4.46
C LEU A 51 -10.61 -6.48 -5.09
N LEU A 52 -9.34 -6.86 -5.10
CA LEU A 52 -8.27 -6.10 -5.74
C LEU A 52 -8.55 -5.87 -7.22
N ALA A 53 -8.95 -6.92 -7.94
CA ALA A 53 -9.31 -6.82 -9.35
C ALA A 53 -10.52 -5.89 -9.57
N ALA A 54 -11.55 -5.99 -8.73
CA ALA A 54 -12.74 -5.13 -8.80
C ALA A 54 -12.42 -3.66 -8.53
N LEU A 55 -11.56 -3.37 -7.54
CA LEU A 55 -11.13 -2.01 -7.23
C LEU A 55 -10.23 -1.44 -8.33
N ALA A 56 -9.28 -2.21 -8.86
CA ALA A 56 -8.46 -1.80 -9.99
C ALA A 56 -9.32 -1.44 -11.21
N GLN A 57 -10.33 -2.28 -11.51
CA GLN A 57 -11.29 -2.01 -12.58
C GLN A 57 -12.12 -0.74 -12.32
N ALA A 58 -12.61 -0.53 -11.09
CA ALA A 58 -13.39 0.67 -10.72
C ALA A 58 -12.57 1.97 -10.80
N LEU A 59 -11.25 1.86 -10.58
CA LEU A 59 -10.26 2.93 -10.72
C LEU A 59 -9.71 3.06 -12.14
N GLU A 60 -10.25 2.30 -13.10
CA GLU A 60 -9.84 2.30 -14.52
C GLU A 60 -8.33 2.06 -14.73
N VAL A 61 -7.72 1.28 -13.85
CA VAL A 61 -6.29 0.95 -13.90
C VAL A 61 -6.08 -0.56 -14.06
N PRO A 62 -5.12 -1.02 -14.87
CA PRO A 62 -4.74 -2.42 -14.90
C PRO A 62 -4.23 -2.89 -13.53
N LEU A 63 -4.67 -4.06 -13.06
CA LEU A 63 -4.23 -4.63 -11.77
C LEU A 63 -2.69 -4.73 -11.68
N SER A 64 -2.02 -5.06 -12.79
CA SER A 64 -0.56 -5.11 -12.84
C SER A 64 0.11 -3.77 -12.49
N LYS A 65 -0.51 -2.63 -12.82
CA LYS A 65 0.01 -1.30 -12.45
C LYS A 65 -0.17 -1.02 -10.97
N VAL A 66 -1.29 -1.44 -10.38
CA VAL A 66 -1.49 -1.37 -8.91
C VAL A 66 -0.39 -2.18 -8.22
N LEU A 67 -0.14 -3.42 -8.66
CA LEU A 67 0.87 -4.29 -8.05
C LEU A 67 2.30 -3.75 -8.24
N LEU A 68 2.60 -3.11 -9.37
CA LEU A 68 3.91 -2.46 -9.59
C LEU A 68 4.14 -1.29 -8.65
N ASP A 69 3.11 -0.48 -8.36
CA ASP A 69 3.25 0.59 -7.37
C ASP A 69 3.46 0.03 -5.97
N VAL A 70 2.73 -1.03 -5.60
CA VAL A 70 2.91 -1.72 -4.31
C VAL A 70 4.33 -2.25 -4.20
N SER A 71 4.85 -2.90 -5.26
CA SER A 71 6.25 -3.35 -5.33
C SER A 71 7.22 -2.19 -5.12
N SER A 72 6.98 -1.06 -5.77
CA SER A 72 7.85 0.12 -5.67
C SER A 72 7.85 0.69 -4.24
N LEU A 73 6.69 0.74 -3.57
CA LEU A 73 6.63 1.17 -2.17
C LEU A 73 7.31 0.18 -1.23
N LEU A 74 7.11 -1.12 -1.45
CA LEU A 74 7.74 -2.17 -0.65
C LEU A 74 9.27 -2.11 -0.76
N GLU A 75 9.81 -1.92 -1.97
CA GLU A 75 11.26 -1.75 -2.20
C GLU A 75 11.83 -0.56 -1.41
N LEU A 76 11.08 0.55 -1.34
CA LEU A 76 11.50 1.73 -0.58
C LEU A 76 11.49 1.46 0.93
N GLU A 77 10.49 0.75 1.44
CA GLU A 77 10.43 0.37 2.86
C GLU A 77 11.54 -0.62 3.23
N GLU A 78 11.77 -1.64 2.41
CA GLU A 78 12.86 -2.60 2.63
C GLU A 78 14.23 -1.92 2.60
N ALA A 79 14.44 -0.97 1.68
CA ALA A 79 15.66 -0.17 1.63
C ALA A 79 15.84 0.72 2.87
N ALA A 80 14.76 1.30 3.38
CA ALA A 80 14.78 2.12 4.60
C ALA A 80 15.07 1.28 5.86
N ASP A 81 14.47 0.10 5.96
CA ASP A 81 14.74 -0.87 7.03
C ASP A 81 16.22 -1.29 7.00
N LEU A 82 16.77 -1.62 5.82
CA LEU A 82 18.19 -1.95 5.65
C LEU A 82 19.14 -0.80 6.04
N ALA A 83 18.80 0.43 5.65
CA ALA A 83 19.59 1.61 6.00
C ALA A 83 19.64 1.83 7.52
N THR A 84 18.51 1.61 8.20
CA THR A 84 18.38 1.72 9.66
C THR A 84 19.21 0.65 10.39
N VAL A 85 19.18 -0.60 9.91
CA VAL A 85 20.03 -1.67 10.45
C VAL A 85 21.51 -1.35 10.25
N SER A 86 21.88 -0.83 9.07
CA SER A 86 23.26 -0.43 8.79
C SER A 86 23.76 0.72 9.67
N SER A 87 22.91 1.65 10.10
CA SER A 87 23.34 2.72 11.03
C SER A 87 23.57 2.18 12.43
N ILE A 88 22.69 1.31 12.94
CA ILE A 88 22.83 0.69 14.27
C ILE A 88 24.15 -0.10 14.35
N ALA A 89 24.43 -0.93 13.34
CA ALA A 89 25.66 -1.72 13.30
C ALA A 89 26.94 -0.86 13.27
N ARG A 90 26.89 0.33 12.65
CA ARG A 90 28.03 1.27 12.64
C ARG A 90 28.23 1.93 14.00
N ASP A 91 27.16 2.35 14.66
CA ASP A 91 27.23 3.00 15.98
C ASP A 91 27.76 2.03 17.05
N GLU A 92 27.33 0.76 17.02
CA GLU A 92 27.84 -0.29 17.93
C GLU A 92 29.33 -0.59 17.69
N ALA A 93 29.76 -0.67 16.43
CA ALA A 93 31.16 -0.91 16.09
C ALA A 93 32.07 0.25 16.53
N GLN A 94 31.56 1.49 16.49
CA GLN A 94 32.29 2.67 16.97
C GLN A 94 32.32 2.74 18.50
N ALA A 95 31.24 2.36 19.19
CA ALA A 95 31.15 2.35 20.64
C ALA A 95 32.03 1.27 21.30
N SER A 96 32.21 0.10 20.66
CA SER A 96 33.09 -0.96 21.16
C SER A 96 34.59 -0.71 20.95
N ALA A 97 34.95 0.29 20.14
CA ALA A 97 36.34 0.64 19.83
C ALA A 97 36.90 1.77 20.72
N ALA A 98 36.10 2.28 21.67
CA ALA A 98 36.44 3.31 22.65
C ALA A 98 36.52 2.72 24.07
#